data_AF-A0A2K1JBQ6-F1
#
_entry.id   AF-A0A2K1JBQ6-F1
#
_cell.length_a   1.000
_cell.length_b   1.000
_cell.length_c   1.000
_cell.angle_alpha   90.00
_cell.angle_beta   90.00
_cell.angle_gamma   90.00
#
_symmetry.space_group_name_H-M   'P 1'
#
loop_
_entity.id
_entity.type
_entity.pdbx_description
1 polymer ?
#
loop_
_entity_poly.entity_id
_entity_poly.type
_entity_poly.pdbx_seq_one_letter_code
_entity_poly.pdbx_strand_id
1 'polypeptide(L)'
;MENRAVWIKFSDTLGGDIGLVNLYAPNCSTERVQLWHKLVSNLPINCQWHIAGDFNMMDKSSQCGRLLSGGEKFAWESFRSNFQVTDPFKFQGKLRFTWDNQHKDGCRIPGRLDRYYLSESQNPDFSAAVKECAILGANTISDHHPVRLELALTDEGRW
;
A
#
# COMPACT_ATOMS: atom_id res chain seq x y z
N MET A 1 10.35 -2.96 16.65
CA MET A 1 10.09 -2.16 15.42
C MET A 1 10.98 -2.54 14.25
N GLU A 2 12.07 -3.28 14.45
CA GLU A 2 12.78 -3.96 13.35
C GLU A 2 11.84 -4.98 12.68
N ASN A 3 12.02 -5.17 11.37
CA ASN A 3 11.28 -6.13 10.51
C ASN A 3 9.83 -5.78 10.14
N ARG A 4 9.43 -4.50 10.24
CA ARG A 4 8.09 -4.04 9.80
C ARG A 4 8.06 -3.47 8.37
N ALA A 5 9.23 -3.24 7.79
CA ALA A 5 9.38 -2.89 6.39
C ALA A 5 10.71 -3.46 5.88
N VAL A 6 10.67 -4.12 4.74
CA VAL A 6 11.85 -4.57 4.00
C VAL A 6 11.80 -3.90 2.64
N TRP A 7 12.92 -3.37 2.18
CA TRP A 7 12.97 -2.71 0.89
C TRP A 7 14.22 -3.09 0.12
N ILE A 8 14.07 -3.06 -1.21
CA ILE A 8 15.14 -3.25 -2.17
C ILE A 8 15.08 -2.11 -3.18
N LYS A 9 16.25 -1.71 -3.67
CA LYS A 9 16.40 -0.67 -4.69
C LYS A 9 17.16 -1.24 -5.88
N PHE A 10 16.59 -1.08 -7.06
CA PHE A 10 17.23 -1.31 -8.35
C PHE A 10 17.73 0.04 -8.86
N SER A 11 19.03 0.16 -9.07
CA SER A 11 19.64 1.39 -9.58
C SER A 11 19.95 1.26 -11.07
N ASP A 12 20.11 2.39 -11.74
CA ASP A 12 20.54 2.46 -13.15
C ASP A 12 19.59 1.75 -14.13
N THR A 13 18.28 1.75 -13.83
CA THR A 13 17.29 1.24 -14.77
C THR A 13 16.99 2.26 -15.87
N LEU A 14 16.45 1.80 -17.00
CA LEU A 14 16.12 2.64 -18.15
C LEU A 14 15.18 3.82 -17.81
N GLY A 15 14.36 3.68 -16.75
CA GLY A 15 13.43 4.71 -16.25
C GLY A 15 13.89 5.48 -15.01
N GLY A 16 15.08 5.19 -14.46
CA GLY A 16 15.58 5.72 -13.18
C GLY A 16 15.55 4.70 -12.05
N ASP A 17 15.92 5.11 -10.84
CA ASP A 17 15.98 4.19 -9.70
C ASP A 17 14.59 3.72 -9.27
N ILE A 18 14.44 2.43 -9.06
CA ILE A 18 13.18 1.81 -8.65
C ILE A 18 13.35 1.17 -7.28
N GLY A 19 12.34 1.34 -6.44
CA GLY A 19 12.32 0.78 -5.11
C GLY A 19 11.07 -0.03 -4.84
N LEU A 20 11.23 -1.19 -4.21
CA LEU A 20 10.11 -1.99 -3.70
C LEU A 20 10.17 -1.99 -2.17
N VAL A 21 9.04 -1.73 -1.52
CA VAL A 21 8.87 -1.84 -0.07
C VAL A 21 7.78 -2.86 0.20
N ASN A 22 8.13 -3.92 0.95
CA ASN A 22 7.16 -4.81 1.57
C ASN A 22 6.97 -4.38 3.02
N LEU A 23 5.74 -4.04 3.38
CA LEU A 23 5.38 -3.42 4.64
C LEU A 23 4.42 -4.30 5.46
N TYR A 24 4.66 -4.37 6.76
CA TYR A 24 3.75 -4.94 7.74
C TYR A 24 3.62 -3.94 8.90
N ALA A 25 2.66 -3.02 8.81
CA ALA A 25 2.53 -1.94 9.76
C ALA A 25 2.03 -2.46 11.12
N PRO A 26 2.39 -1.79 12.23
CA PRO A 26 1.82 -2.11 13.53
C PRO A 26 0.30 -1.90 13.61
N ASN A 27 -0.35 -2.66 14.49
CA ASN A 27 -1.76 -2.44 14.86
C ASN A 27 -1.97 -1.18 15.71
N CYS A 28 -0.91 -0.69 16.39
CA CYS A 28 -0.95 0.51 17.21
C CYS A 28 -0.73 1.79 16.38
N SER A 29 -1.64 2.76 16.51
CA SER A 29 -1.59 4.06 15.82
C SER A 29 -0.28 4.83 16.06
N THR A 30 0.18 4.89 17.32
CA THR A 30 1.43 5.58 17.69
C THR A 30 2.66 4.92 17.08
N GLU A 31 2.68 3.59 17.00
CA GLU A 31 3.77 2.85 16.36
C GLU A 31 3.75 3.00 14.83
N ARG A 32 2.55 3.10 14.22
CA ARG A 32 2.43 3.44 12.79
C ARG A 32 2.95 4.83 12.49
N VAL A 33 2.65 5.83 13.32
CA VAL A 33 3.23 7.19 13.20
C VAL A 33 4.75 7.13 13.17
N GLN A 34 5.36 6.38 14.10
CA GLN A 34 6.81 6.21 14.15
C GLN A 34 7.35 5.48 12.91
N LEU A 35 6.62 4.48 12.40
CA LEU A 35 6.98 3.81 11.14
C LEU A 35 6.94 4.77 9.95
N TRP A 36 5.90 5.59 9.80
CA TRP A 36 5.78 6.55 8.70
C TRP A 36 6.92 7.57 8.70
N HIS A 37 7.24 8.15 9.86
CA HIS A 37 8.38 9.04 10.01
C HIS A 37 9.70 8.34 9.69
N LYS A 38 9.89 7.12 10.18
CA LYS A 38 11.11 6.35 9.90
C LYS A 38 11.27 6.09 8.41
N LEU A 39 10.21 5.71 7.69
CA LEU A 39 10.30 5.48 6.25
C LEU A 39 10.63 6.76 5.49
N VAL A 40 10.00 7.88 5.81
CA VAL A 40 10.33 9.21 5.23
C VAL A 40 11.80 9.56 5.44
N SER A 41 12.36 9.30 6.62
CA SER A 41 13.76 9.62 6.91
C SER A 41 14.78 8.68 6.29
N ASN A 42 14.41 7.45 5.93
CA ASN A 42 15.37 6.40 5.53
C ASN A 42 15.29 6.00 4.05
N LEU A 43 14.15 6.17 3.39
CA LEU A 43 14.03 5.83 1.98
C LEU A 43 14.55 6.98 1.09
N PRO A 44 15.40 6.68 0.08
CA PRO A 44 15.80 7.65 -0.93
C PRO A 44 14.61 8.37 -1.60
N ILE A 45 14.68 9.71 -1.69
CA ILE A 45 13.63 10.54 -2.30
C ILE A 45 13.65 10.44 -3.84
N ASN A 46 14.83 10.26 -4.44
CA ASN A 46 15.01 10.18 -5.89
C ASN A 46 14.82 8.73 -6.41
N CYS A 47 13.75 8.08 -6.00
CA CYS A 47 13.47 6.70 -6.35
C CYS A 47 11.97 6.49 -6.54
N GLN A 48 11.60 5.75 -7.58
CA GLN A 48 10.22 5.37 -7.86
C GLN A 48 9.82 4.20 -6.95
N TRP A 49 9.10 4.50 -5.88
CA TRP A 49 8.68 3.52 -4.89
C TRP A 49 7.37 2.83 -5.26
N HIS A 50 7.39 1.51 -5.11
CA HIS A 50 6.24 0.62 -5.02
C HIS A 50 6.16 0.12 -3.59
N ILE A 51 5.11 0.49 -2.89
CA ILE A 51 4.96 0.25 -1.46
C ILE A 51 3.74 -0.63 -1.29
N ALA A 52 3.95 -1.86 -0.84
CA ALA A 52 2.92 -2.87 -0.75
C ALA A 52 2.93 -3.57 0.60
N GLY A 53 1.79 -4.14 0.97
CA GLY A 53 1.65 -4.98 2.16
C GLY A 53 0.47 -4.58 3.02
N ASP A 54 0.50 -4.98 4.29
CA ASP A 54 -0.56 -4.71 5.26
C ASP A 54 -0.27 -3.43 6.04
N PHE A 55 -1.11 -2.42 5.83
CA PHE A 55 -0.95 -1.11 6.45
C PHE A 55 -1.60 -1.01 7.85
N ASN A 56 -2.35 -2.03 8.28
CA ASN A 56 -3.11 -2.06 9.53
C ASN A 56 -3.91 -0.78 9.80
N MET A 57 -4.41 -0.13 8.74
CA MET A 57 -5.16 1.11 8.83
C MET A 57 -6.20 1.24 7.72
N MET A 58 -7.23 2.05 7.97
CA MET A 58 -8.29 2.36 7.02
C MET A 58 -8.24 3.84 6.63
N ASP A 59 -7.75 4.11 5.41
CA ASP A 59 -7.50 5.47 4.88
C ASP A 59 -8.75 6.16 4.31
N LYS A 60 -9.78 5.41 3.90
CA LYS A 60 -11.05 5.92 3.36
C LYS A 60 -12.19 5.02 3.81
N SER A 61 -13.40 5.58 3.89
CA SER A 61 -14.67 4.99 4.33
C SER A 61 -14.89 3.52 3.95
N SER A 62 -14.16 2.60 4.59
CA SER A 62 -14.63 1.25 4.82
C SER A 62 -15.79 1.40 5.79
N GLN A 63 -16.93 0.81 5.45
CA GLN A 63 -18.18 0.94 6.22
C GLN A 63 -18.10 0.38 7.65
N CYS A 64 -16.93 -0.09 8.11
CA CYS A 64 -16.84 -0.93 9.30
C CYS A 64 -15.59 -0.70 10.17
N GLY A 65 -14.87 0.42 10.09
CA GLY A 65 -13.73 0.59 11.01
C GLY A 65 -13.19 2.00 11.24
N ARG A 66 -12.27 2.11 12.20
CA ARG A 66 -11.73 3.39 12.69
C ARG A 66 -10.83 4.04 11.63
N LEU A 67 -11.32 5.13 11.06
CA LEU A 67 -10.59 5.96 10.10
C LEU A 67 -9.33 6.57 10.75
N LEU A 68 -8.31 6.81 9.93
CA LEU A 68 -7.15 7.61 10.30
C LEU A 68 -7.59 8.96 10.90
N SER A 69 -7.03 9.32 12.04
CA SER A 69 -7.36 10.56 12.74
C SER A 69 -6.14 11.14 13.46
N GLY A 70 -6.20 12.45 13.75
CA GLY A 70 -5.16 13.16 14.50
C GLY A 70 -3.76 13.04 13.89
N GLY A 71 -2.76 12.82 14.76
CA GLY A 71 -1.35 12.75 14.35
C GLY A 71 -1.02 11.61 13.38
N GLU A 72 -1.78 10.51 13.42
CA GLU A 72 -1.59 9.41 12.48
C GLU A 72 -1.95 9.80 11.05
N LYS A 73 -3.07 10.50 10.89
CA LYS A 73 -3.50 11.01 9.58
C LYS A 73 -2.45 11.97 9.00
N PHE A 74 -1.93 12.88 9.83
CA PHE A 74 -0.89 13.82 9.42
C PHE A 74 0.41 13.10 9.00
N ALA A 75 0.88 12.14 9.79
CA ALA A 75 2.08 11.37 9.46
C ALA A 75 1.91 10.56 8.17
N TRP A 76 0.72 9.97 7.96
CA TRP A 76 0.39 9.25 6.74
C TRP A 76 0.31 10.18 5.51
N GLU A 77 -0.32 11.34 5.63
CA GLU A 77 -0.39 12.33 4.55
C GLU A 77 1.00 12.87 4.19
N SER A 78 1.84 13.14 5.19
CA SER A 78 3.24 13.50 4.99
C SER A 78 4.00 12.39 4.25
N PHE A 79 3.84 11.13 4.66
CA PHE A 79 4.45 9.99 3.96
C PHE A 79 4.03 9.92 2.49
N ARG A 80 2.72 9.98 2.20
CA ARG A 80 2.20 9.97 0.83
C ARG A 80 2.73 11.14 -0.01
N SER A 81 2.82 12.32 0.60
CA SER A 81 3.33 13.51 -0.07
C SER A 81 4.83 13.43 -0.38
N ASN A 82 5.65 12.88 0.52
CA ASN A 82 7.10 12.77 0.32
C ASN A 82 7.45 11.83 -0.84
N PHE A 83 6.73 10.71 -0.95
CA PHE A 83 6.96 9.73 -2.00
C PHE A 83 6.04 9.91 -3.21
N GLN A 84 5.10 10.86 -3.15
CA GLN A 84 4.13 11.16 -4.21
C GLN A 84 3.40 9.90 -4.70
N VAL A 85 2.94 9.10 -3.74
CA VAL A 85 2.35 7.78 -4.00
C VAL A 85 0.82 7.78 -3.96
N THR A 86 0.23 7.01 -4.89
CA THR A 86 -1.22 6.84 -5.04
C THR A 86 -1.60 5.36 -4.99
N ASP A 87 -2.78 5.08 -4.44
CA ASP A 87 -3.36 3.73 -4.42
C ASP A 87 -4.05 3.46 -5.77
N PRO A 88 -3.55 2.51 -6.59
CA PRO A 88 -4.11 2.24 -7.92
C PRO A 88 -5.39 1.41 -7.85
N PHE A 89 -5.81 0.93 -6.68
CA PHE A 89 -6.97 0.06 -6.54
C PHE A 89 -8.26 0.74 -7.00
N LYS A 90 -8.81 0.23 -8.10
CA LYS A 90 -10.15 0.57 -8.59
C LYS A 90 -11.05 -0.62 -8.33
N PHE A 91 -12.15 -0.39 -7.60
CA PHE A 91 -13.12 -1.47 -7.36
C PHE A 91 -13.77 -1.89 -8.69
N GLN A 92 -13.35 -3.03 -9.22
CA GLN A 92 -13.89 -3.64 -10.43
C GLN A 92 -14.35 -5.10 -10.23
N GLY A 93 -14.08 -5.69 -9.06
CA GLY A 93 -14.35 -7.09 -8.72
C GLY A 93 -15.51 -7.30 -7.74
N LYS A 94 -15.60 -8.53 -7.19
CA LYS A 94 -16.64 -8.89 -6.19
C LYS A 94 -16.24 -8.59 -4.73
N LEU A 95 -14.93 -8.55 -4.43
CA LEU A 95 -14.40 -8.34 -3.08
C LEU A 95 -13.95 -6.89 -2.86
N ARG A 96 -14.28 -6.34 -1.68
CA ARG A 96 -13.96 -4.95 -1.28
C ARG A 96 -12.99 -4.86 -0.11
N PHE A 97 -12.71 -5.98 0.52
CA PHE A 97 -11.92 -6.08 1.74
C PHE A 97 -10.84 -7.12 1.55
N THR A 98 -9.71 -6.88 2.20
CA THR A 98 -8.57 -7.80 2.21
C THR A 98 -8.46 -8.50 3.55
N TRP A 99 -9.17 -8.04 4.58
CA TRP A 99 -9.15 -8.63 5.91
C TRP A 99 -10.55 -8.63 6.51
N ASP A 100 -10.81 -9.61 7.38
CA ASP A 100 -11.91 -9.54 8.33
C ASP A 100 -11.59 -10.32 9.61
N ASN A 101 -12.30 -10.01 10.69
CA ASN A 101 -12.11 -10.65 11.99
C ASN A 101 -12.52 -12.14 12.07
N GLN A 102 -13.02 -12.76 10.99
CA GLN A 102 -13.49 -14.16 10.93
C GLN A 102 -14.54 -14.55 11.98
N HIS A 103 -15.23 -13.58 12.57
CA HIS A 103 -16.29 -13.84 13.55
C HIS A 103 -17.45 -14.62 12.91
N LYS A 104 -17.86 -15.73 13.54
CA LYS A 104 -18.91 -16.64 13.04
C LYS A 104 -20.33 -16.23 13.44
N ASP A 105 -20.47 -15.23 14.30
CA ASP A 105 -21.72 -14.78 14.93
C ASP A 105 -22.48 -13.71 14.13
N GLY A 106 -22.03 -13.39 12.92
CA GLY A 106 -22.60 -12.33 12.10
C GLY A 106 -22.04 -10.94 12.39
N CYS A 107 -21.16 -10.77 13.38
CA CYS A 107 -20.42 -9.54 13.65
C CYS A 107 -19.10 -9.46 12.86
N ARG A 108 -19.14 -9.87 11.58
CA ARG A 108 -17.96 -9.83 10.71
C ARG A 108 -17.63 -8.39 10.35
N ILE A 109 -16.41 -7.96 10.65
CA ILE A 109 -15.92 -6.61 10.39
C ILE A 109 -14.90 -6.67 9.25
N PRO A 110 -15.27 -6.30 8.02
CA PRO A 110 -14.34 -6.29 6.89
C PRO A 110 -13.55 -4.98 6.80
N GLY A 111 -12.27 -5.08 6.41
CA GLY A 111 -11.37 -3.95 6.17
C GLY A 111 -10.48 -4.17 4.95
N ARG A 112 -10.09 -3.08 4.28
CA ARG A 112 -9.04 -3.12 3.25
C ARG A 112 -7.74 -2.58 3.84
N LEU A 113 -7.00 -3.49 4.45
CA LEU A 113 -5.74 -3.21 5.15
C LEU A 113 -4.53 -3.40 4.22
N ASP A 114 -4.65 -4.34 3.28
CA ASP A 114 -3.61 -4.70 2.31
C ASP A 114 -3.74 -3.86 1.04
N ARG A 115 -2.64 -3.21 0.63
CA ARG A 115 -2.67 -2.19 -0.43
C ARG A 115 -1.38 -2.17 -1.23
N TYR A 116 -1.47 -1.55 -2.40
CA TYR A 116 -0.35 -1.04 -3.17
C TYR A 116 -0.41 0.49 -3.19
N TYR A 117 0.74 1.14 -3.09
CA TYR A 117 0.95 2.56 -3.29
C TYR A 117 2.12 2.73 -4.23
N LEU A 118 1.93 3.49 -5.30
CA LEU A 118 2.89 3.61 -6.39
C LEU A 118 3.20 5.08 -6.65
N SER A 119 4.46 5.39 -6.94
CA SER A 119 4.91 6.76 -7.22
C SER A 119 4.36 7.25 -8.56
N GLU A 120 3.46 8.22 -8.52
CA GLU A 120 2.73 8.71 -9.71
C GLU A 120 3.46 9.89 -10.39
N SER A 121 4.05 10.79 -9.60
CA SER A 121 4.64 12.04 -10.11
C SER A 121 5.81 11.88 -11.08
N GLN A 122 6.52 10.75 -11.02
CA GLN A 122 7.65 10.46 -11.91
C GLN A 122 7.24 9.66 -13.13
N ASN A 123 5.93 9.42 -13.29
CA ASN A 123 5.38 8.64 -14.38
C ASN A 123 4.06 9.23 -14.93
N PRO A 124 4.12 10.04 -15.98
CA PRO A 124 2.93 10.65 -16.58
C PRO A 124 1.93 9.61 -17.12
N ASP A 125 2.39 8.40 -17.44
CA ASP A 125 1.57 7.29 -17.97
C ASP A 125 1.17 6.28 -16.88
N PHE A 126 1.39 6.61 -15.60
CA PHE A 126 1.11 5.76 -14.44
C PHE A 126 -0.27 5.07 -14.49
N SER A 127 -1.30 5.83 -14.85
CA SER A 127 -2.67 5.30 -14.95
C SER A 127 -2.87 4.33 -16.11
N ALA A 128 -2.07 4.42 -17.17
CA ALA A 128 -2.12 3.58 -18.36
C ALA A 128 -1.29 2.28 -18.21
N ALA A 129 -0.26 2.33 -17.36
CA ALA A 129 0.58 1.18 -17.05
C ALA A 129 -0.08 0.20 -16.10
N VAL A 130 -0.90 0.67 -15.14
CA VAL A 130 -1.70 -0.22 -14.29
C VAL A 130 -2.75 -0.95 -15.14
N LYS A 131 -2.54 -2.25 -15.38
CA LYS A 131 -3.49 -3.11 -16.08
C LYS A 131 -4.55 -3.64 -15.13
N GLU A 132 -4.15 -4.07 -13.94
CA GLU A 132 -5.05 -4.62 -12.94
C GLU A 132 -4.52 -4.33 -11.53
N CYS A 133 -5.42 -4.01 -10.60
CA CYS A 133 -5.14 -4.06 -9.17
C CYS A 133 -6.36 -4.69 -8.47
N ALA A 134 -6.25 -5.97 -8.09
CA ALA A 134 -7.38 -6.78 -7.66
C ALA A 134 -7.11 -7.53 -6.36
N ILE A 135 -8.17 -7.73 -5.57
CA ILE A 135 -8.15 -8.62 -4.40
C ILE A 135 -8.44 -10.03 -4.92
N LEU A 136 -7.53 -10.96 -4.66
CA LEU A 136 -7.70 -12.36 -5.05
C LEU A 136 -8.71 -13.06 -4.12
N GLY A 137 -9.47 -13.99 -4.69
CA GLY A 137 -10.55 -14.72 -4.01
C GLY A 137 -10.09 -15.52 -2.77
N ALA A 138 -11.07 -16.07 -2.05
CA ALA A 138 -10.88 -16.73 -0.77
C ALA A 138 -9.68 -17.71 -0.75
N ASN A 139 -8.87 -17.58 0.29
CA ASN A 139 -7.86 -18.57 0.66
C ASN A 139 -8.24 -19.15 2.04
N THR A 140 -7.74 -20.34 2.34
CA THR A 140 -8.00 -21.03 3.62
C THR A 140 -6.81 -20.96 4.59
N ILE A 141 -5.81 -20.15 4.26
CA ILE A 141 -4.50 -20.14 4.94
C ILE A 141 -4.28 -18.86 5.76
N SER A 142 -5.12 -17.84 5.58
CA SER A 142 -4.99 -16.54 6.24
C SER A 142 -6.37 -15.88 6.41
N ASP A 143 -6.48 -15.00 7.40
CA ASP A 143 -7.55 -14.01 7.54
C ASP A 143 -7.40 -12.81 6.59
N HIS A 144 -6.27 -12.75 5.87
CA HIS A 144 -6.04 -11.79 4.79
C HIS A 144 -6.18 -12.44 3.40
N HIS A 145 -6.79 -11.71 2.46
CA HIS A 145 -6.84 -12.00 1.04
C HIS A 145 -5.66 -11.33 0.31
N PRO A 146 -4.91 -12.07 -0.53
CA PRO A 146 -3.84 -11.49 -1.33
C PRO A 146 -4.36 -10.40 -2.27
N VAL A 147 -3.52 -9.39 -2.52
CA VAL A 147 -3.77 -8.37 -3.53
C VAL A 147 -2.77 -8.58 -4.67
N ARG A 148 -3.23 -8.52 -5.91
CA ARG A 148 -2.41 -8.61 -7.12
C ARG A 148 -2.41 -7.26 -7.82
N LEU A 149 -1.21 -6.83 -8.20
CA LEU A 149 -0.98 -5.69 -9.09
C LEU A 149 -0.34 -6.21 -10.38
N GLU A 150 -0.92 -5.84 -11.52
CA GLU A 150 -0.37 -6.09 -12.86
C GLU A 150 -0.06 -4.76 -13.54
N LEU A 151 1.19 -4.62 -13.97
CA LEU A 151 1.72 -3.43 -14.64
C LEU A 151 2.20 -3.82 -16.03
N ALA A 152 1.99 -2.94 -17.01
CA ALA A 152 2.71 -3.00 -18.27
C ALA A 152 4.02 -2.23 -18.16
N LEU A 153 5.08 -2.83 -18.71
CA LEU A 153 6.32 -2.13 -18.97
C LEU A 153 6.11 -1.22 -20.17
N THR A 154 6.50 0.05 -20.05
CA THR A 154 6.61 0.93 -21.21
C THR A 154 7.98 0.75 -21.87
N ASP A 155 8.08 1.12 -23.14
CA ASP A 155 9.33 1.02 -23.92
C ASP A 155 10.47 1.87 -23.33
N GLU A 156 10.15 2.84 -22.46
CA GLU A 156 11.14 3.67 -21.74
C GLU A 156 11.65 3.01 -20.45
N GLY A 157 11.24 1.77 -20.15
CA GLY A 157 11.54 1.09 -18.89
C GLY A 157 10.98 1.82 -17.65
N ARG A 158 10.06 2.75 -17.91
CA ARG A 158 9.10 3.29 -16.95
C ARG A 158 7.86 2.38 -16.99
N TRP A 159 7.02 2.41 -15.97
CA TRP A 159 5.69 1.74 -15.98
C TRP A 159 4.62 2.80 -15.92
#